data_AF-A0A4Y9YHY8-F1
#
_entry.id   AF-A0A4Y9YHY8-F1
#
_cell.length_a   1.000
_cell.length_b   1.000
_cell.length_c   1.000
_cell.angle_alpha   90.00
_cell.angle_beta   90.00
_cell.angle_gamma   90.00
#
_symmetry.space_group_name_H-M   'P 1'
#
loop_
_entity.id
_entity.type
_entity.pdbx_description
1 polymer ?
#
loop_
_entity_poly.entity_id
_entity_poly.type
_entity_poly.pdbx_seq_one_letter_code
_entity_poly.pdbx_strand_id
1 'polypeptide(L)'
;MDASSYTTERILYVWAIRHPASGYVQGINDLATPFFQVFLSTYIDSDPEEFDPSVLPPNVLNAVEADTFWCLSRLLDGIQDNYIATQPGIHRSVKRMAELVARIDAPLAAHLVSENVEFMQFAFRWMNCLLMREISVQNTIRMWDTYLAEGADAFSQFHLYVCSAFLVRWSKKLREMDFQGIIMFLQSLPTQGWGDHEIELLLSEAFVHYSTWHNAQSHFGKNK
;
A
#
# COMPACT_ATOMS: atom_id res chain seq x y z
N MET A 1 -21.72 -3.86 -16.88
CA MET A 1 -20.57 -2.98 -16.63
C MET A 1 -20.98 -2.16 -15.43
N ASP A 2 -20.39 -2.46 -14.27
CA ASP A 2 -20.79 -1.84 -13.01
C ASP A 2 -20.42 -0.36 -13.03
N ALA A 3 -21.33 0.51 -12.60
CA ALA A 3 -21.14 1.96 -12.67
C ALA A 3 -19.88 2.45 -11.93
N SER A 4 -19.48 1.76 -10.86
CA SER A 4 -18.23 1.97 -10.13
C SER A 4 -16.97 1.80 -11.02
N SER A 5 -16.98 0.84 -11.95
CA SER A 5 -15.90 0.62 -12.93
C SER A 5 -15.76 1.80 -13.89
N TYR A 6 -16.88 2.32 -14.41
CA TYR A 6 -16.87 3.43 -15.37
C TYR A 6 -16.36 4.74 -14.76
N THR A 7 -16.78 5.03 -13.53
CA THR A 7 -16.33 6.20 -12.77
C THR A 7 -14.82 6.15 -12.52
N THR A 8 -14.32 5.01 -12.04
CA THR A 8 -12.90 4.79 -11.78
C THR A 8 -12.06 4.88 -13.06
N GLU A 9 -12.54 4.33 -14.18
CA GLU A 9 -11.88 4.43 -15.49
C GLU A 9 -11.64 5.89 -15.93
N ARG A 10 -12.61 6.78 -15.73
CA ARG A 10 -12.46 8.21 -16.08
C ARG A 10 -11.40 8.91 -15.24
N ILE A 11 -11.37 8.64 -13.94
CA ILE A 11 -10.37 9.19 -13.01
C ILE A 11 -8.96 8.78 -13.48
N LEU A 12 -8.77 7.48 -13.74
CA LEU A 12 -7.49 6.92 -14.15
C LEU A 12 -7.06 7.40 -15.53
N TYR A 13 -8.01 7.53 -16.47
CA TYR A 13 -7.76 8.05 -17.81
C TYR A 13 -7.24 9.49 -17.76
N VAL A 14 -7.93 10.37 -17.01
CA VAL A 14 -7.51 11.77 -16.86
C VAL A 14 -6.16 11.85 -16.17
N TRP A 15 -5.93 11.04 -15.13
CA TRP A 15 -4.64 11.00 -14.44
C TRP A 15 -3.51 10.57 -15.38
N ALA A 16 -3.68 9.49 -16.14
CA ALA A 16 -2.67 8.96 -17.06
C ALA A 16 -2.26 9.97 -18.14
N ILE A 17 -3.22 10.70 -18.73
CA ILE A 17 -2.93 11.73 -19.74
C ILE A 17 -2.13 12.90 -19.15
N ARG A 18 -2.39 13.26 -17.89
CA ARG A 18 -1.69 14.34 -17.21
C ARG A 18 -0.28 13.96 -16.74
N HIS A 19 0.05 12.66 -16.72
CA HIS A 19 1.33 12.13 -16.26
C HIS A 19 1.99 11.25 -17.34
N PRO A 20 2.44 11.82 -18.47
CA PRO A 20 2.92 11.04 -19.63
C PRO A 20 4.18 10.21 -19.35
N ALA A 21 4.96 10.54 -18.31
CA ALA A 21 6.11 9.76 -17.89
C ALA A 21 5.71 8.40 -17.27
N SER A 22 4.48 8.30 -16.76
CA SER A 22 3.90 7.09 -16.15
C SER A 22 2.88 6.44 -17.07
N GLY A 23 1.95 7.24 -17.62
CA GLY A 23 0.74 6.72 -18.26
C GLY A 23 -0.14 5.95 -17.26
N TYR A 24 -0.93 4.99 -17.73
CA TYR A 24 -1.62 4.07 -16.84
C TYR A 24 -0.72 2.88 -16.49
N VAL A 25 -0.64 2.58 -15.19
CA VAL A 25 0.08 1.42 -14.66
C VAL A 25 -0.87 0.61 -13.78
N GLN A 26 -0.90 -0.71 -13.99
CA GLN A 26 -1.72 -1.60 -13.19
C GLN A 26 -1.33 -1.50 -11.70
N GLY A 27 -2.34 -1.35 -10.82
CA GLY A 27 -2.16 -1.07 -9.40
C GLY A 27 -2.64 0.33 -9.02
N ILE A 28 -2.50 1.34 -9.90
CA ILE A 28 -3.05 2.69 -9.64
C ILE A 28 -4.58 2.65 -9.49
N ASN A 29 -5.24 1.74 -10.21
CA ASN A 29 -6.68 1.52 -10.08
C ASN A 29 -7.08 1.11 -8.66
N ASP A 30 -6.24 0.31 -7.98
CA ASP A 30 -6.52 -0.11 -6.61
C ASP A 30 -6.46 1.11 -5.68
N LEU A 31 -5.49 2.01 -5.90
CA LEU A 31 -5.28 3.21 -5.08
C LEU A 31 -6.42 4.24 -5.14
N ALA A 32 -7.26 4.20 -6.17
CA ALA A 32 -8.42 5.09 -6.27
C ALA A 32 -9.56 4.66 -5.33
N THR A 33 -9.68 3.35 -5.06
CA THR A 33 -10.80 2.75 -4.34
C THR A 33 -11.00 3.31 -2.92
N PRO A 34 -9.97 3.48 -2.06
CA PRO A 34 -10.18 3.94 -0.69
C PRO A 34 -10.71 5.38 -0.66
N PHE A 35 -10.16 6.25 -1.52
CA PHE A 35 -10.67 7.62 -1.66
C PHE A 35 -12.10 7.63 -2.18
N PHE A 36 -12.40 6.83 -3.21
CA PHE A 36 -13.75 6.75 -3.76
C PHE A 36 -14.77 6.31 -2.72
N GLN A 37 -14.48 5.24 -1.98
CA GLN A 37 -15.37 4.73 -0.93
C GLN A 37 -15.54 5.69 0.23
N VAL A 38 -14.45 6.36 0.67
CA VAL A 38 -14.51 7.38 1.74
C VAL A 38 -15.35 8.57 1.31
N PHE A 39 -15.21 9.08 0.09
CA PHE A 39 -16.03 10.20 -0.37
C PHE A 39 -17.48 9.77 -0.64
N LEU A 40 -17.69 8.58 -1.20
CA LEU A 40 -19.01 8.02 -1.44
C LEU A 40 -19.80 7.85 -0.13
N SER A 41 -19.15 7.37 0.94
CA SER A 41 -19.80 7.14 2.25
C SER A 41 -20.36 8.41 2.89
N THR A 42 -19.92 9.60 2.45
CA THR A 42 -20.49 10.88 2.92
C THR A 42 -21.89 11.17 2.35
N TYR A 43 -22.30 10.44 1.31
CA TYR A 43 -23.56 10.65 0.58
C TYR A 43 -24.54 9.48 0.70
N ILE A 44 -24.15 8.40 1.38
CA ILE A 44 -24.96 7.16 1.48
C ILE A 44 -24.98 6.64 2.92
N ASP A 45 -26.04 5.91 3.28
CA ASP A 45 -26.18 5.25 4.59
C ASP A 45 -25.86 3.74 4.54
N SER A 46 -25.51 3.22 3.36
CA SER A 46 -25.21 1.80 3.12
C SER A 46 -23.72 1.56 2.90
N ASP A 47 -23.32 0.29 2.77
CA ASP A 47 -21.96 -0.09 2.46
C ASP A 47 -21.50 0.47 1.08
N PRO A 48 -20.44 1.29 1.02
CA PRO A 48 -19.87 1.79 -0.23
C PRO A 48 -19.34 0.70 -1.17
N GLU A 49 -18.99 -0.50 -0.65
CA GLU A 49 -18.55 -1.62 -1.48
C GLU A 49 -19.70 -2.22 -2.32
N GLU A 50 -20.92 -2.19 -1.79
CA GLU A 50 -22.11 -2.80 -2.42
C GLU A 50 -23.04 -1.77 -3.10
N PHE A 51 -22.77 -0.47 -2.92
CA PHE A 51 -23.61 0.59 -3.44
C PHE A 51 -23.39 0.85 -4.94
N ASP A 52 -24.48 0.99 -5.70
CA ASP A 52 -24.42 1.39 -7.11
C ASP A 52 -24.33 2.92 -7.26
N PRO A 53 -23.16 3.50 -7.62
CA PRO A 53 -23.01 4.95 -7.69
C PRO A 53 -23.78 5.59 -8.85
N SER A 54 -24.30 4.83 -9.83
CA SER A 54 -25.09 5.41 -10.94
C SER A 54 -26.43 5.99 -10.51
N VAL A 55 -26.93 5.58 -9.33
CA VAL A 55 -28.20 6.08 -8.81
C VAL A 55 -28.06 7.45 -8.14
N LEU A 56 -26.83 7.93 -7.91
CA LEU A 56 -26.59 9.24 -7.33
C LEU A 56 -26.91 10.38 -8.31
N PRO A 57 -27.34 11.55 -7.79
CA PRO A 57 -27.43 12.75 -8.60
C PRO A 57 -26.11 13.06 -9.31
N PRO A 58 -26.10 13.46 -10.60
CA PRO A 58 -24.87 13.70 -11.35
C PRO A 58 -23.91 14.69 -10.69
N ASN A 59 -24.42 15.70 -9.99
CA ASN A 59 -23.60 16.66 -9.26
C ASN A 59 -22.86 16.03 -8.06
N VAL A 60 -23.47 15.05 -7.38
CA VAL A 60 -22.85 14.30 -6.28
C VAL A 60 -21.77 13.38 -6.83
N LEU A 61 -22.09 12.61 -7.87
CA LEU A 61 -21.12 11.72 -8.50
C LEU A 61 -19.89 12.47 -9.03
N ASN A 62 -20.11 13.62 -9.68
CA ASN A 62 -19.01 14.48 -10.15
C ASN A 62 -18.15 15.02 -9.00
N ALA A 63 -18.73 15.32 -7.83
CA ALA A 63 -17.99 15.76 -6.66
C ALA A 63 -17.11 14.63 -6.10
N VAL A 64 -17.68 13.44 -5.90
CA VAL A 64 -16.95 12.23 -5.48
C VAL A 64 -15.80 11.92 -6.44
N GLU A 65 -16.05 11.99 -7.75
CA GLU A 65 -15.04 11.80 -8.79
C GLU A 65 -13.89 12.81 -8.69
N ALA A 66 -14.22 14.10 -8.58
CA ALA A 66 -13.24 15.17 -8.54
C ALA A 66 -12.36 15.08 -7.28
N ASP A 67 -12.96 14.83 -6.12
CA ASP A 67 -12.25 14.69 -4.86
C ASP A 67 -11.36 13.45 -4.86
N THR A 68 -11.87 12.32 -5.38
CA THR A 68 -11.07 11.10 -5.59
C THR A 68 -9.87 11.37 -6.50
N PHE A 69 -10.08 12.06 -7.63
CA PHE A 69 -9.01 12.41 -8.56
C PHE A 69 -7.93 13.27 -7.91
N TRP A 70 -8.30 14.32 -7.16
CA TRP A 70 -7.33 15.21 -6.54
C TRP A 70 -6.57 14.55 -5.41
N CYS A 71 -7.25 13.78 -4.56
CA CYS A 71 -6.60 13.04 -3.47
C CYS A 71 -5.69 11.93 -3.99
N LEU A 72 -6.12 11.17 -5.01
CA LEU A 72 -5.27 10.20 -5.70
C LEU A 72 -4.03 10.87 -6.31
N SER A 73 -4.21 12.01 -6.98
CA SER A 73 -3.09 12.76 -7.57
C SER A 73 -2.07 13.19 -6.50
N ARG A 74 -2.56 13.69 -5.36
CA ARG A 74 -1.70 14.11 -4.24
C ARG A 74 -0.96 12.95 -3.60
N LEU A 75 -1.58 11.77 -3.49
CA LEU A 75 -0.90 10.56 -3.03
C LEU A 75 0.20 10.17 -4.02
N LEU A 76 -0.12 10.11 -5.31
CA LEU A 76 0.81 9.68 -6.35
C LEU A 76 1.99 10.64 -6.52
N ASP A 77 1.84 11.92 -6.20
CA ASP A 77 2.96 12.89 -6.16
C ASP A 77 4.10 12.46 -5.22
N GLY A 78 3.77 11.78 -4.11
CA GLY A 78 4.76 11.27 -3.15
C GLY A 78 5.48 9.99 -3.57
N ILE A 79 4.98 9.31 -4.62
CA ILE A 79 5.46 8.00 -5.08
C ILE A 79 5.52 7.90 -6.61
N GLN A 80 5.75 9.00 -7.31
CA GLN A 80 5.72 9.03 -8.79
C GLN A 80 6.68 8.03 -9.43
N ASP A 81 7.86 7.86 -8.84
CA ASP A 81 8.91 6.95 -9.27
C ASP A 81 8.54 5.46 -9.17
N ASN A 82 7.46 5.13 -8.45
CA ASN A 82 6.88 3.78 -8.44
C ASN A 82 6.16 3.45 -9.76
N TYR A 83 5.71 4.45 -10.52
CA TYR A 83 4.84 4.26 -11.68
C TYR A 83 5.41 4.77 -13.00
N ILE A 84 6.65 5.26 -13.02
CA ILE A 84 7.35 5.55 -14.28
C ILE A 84 7.91 4.27 -14.92
N ALA A 85 8.38 4.36 -16.16
CA ALA A 85 9.03 3.27 -16.86
C ALA A 85 10.10 2.58 -15.99
N THR A 86 10.11 1.24 -16.00
CA THR A 86 10.94 0.36 -15.17
C THR A 86 10.70 0.41 -13.65
N GLN A 87 9.78 1.26 -13.18
CA GLN A 87 9.35 1.36 -11.78
C GLN A 87 10.52 1.37 -10.77
N PRO A 88 11.48 2.29 -10.91
CA PRO A 88 12.69 2.30 -10.09
C PRO A 88 12.39 2.56 -8.61
N GLY A 89 11.30 3.24 -8.27
CA GLY A 89 10.86 3.44 -6.88
C GLY A 89 10.52 2.11 -6.20
N ILE A 90 9.76 1.24 -6.88
CA ILE A 90 9.41 -0.10 -6.38
C ILE A 90 10.67 -0.94 -6.13
N HIS A 91 11.58 -0.99 -7.10
CA HIS A 91 12.83 -1.75 -6.95
C HIS A 91 13.67 -1.25 -5.76
N ARG A 92 13.77 0.07 -5.56
CA ARG A 92 14.46 0.65 -4.39
C ARG A 92 13.76 0.26 -3.09
N SER A 93 12.44 0.37 -3.02
CA SER A 93 11.66 0.05 -1.83
C SER A 93 11.78 -1.43 -1.46
N VAL A 94 11.67 -2.35 -2.42
CA VAL A 94 11.83 -3.78 -2.21
C VAL A 94 13.25 -4.12 -1.74
N LYS A 95 14.27 -3.52 -2.33
CA LYS A 95 15.67 -3.70 -1.88
C LYS A 95 15.86 -3.22 -0.43
N ARG A 96 15.38 -2.01 -0.12
CA ARG A 96 15.44 -1.46 1.25
C ARG A 96 14.67 -2.33 2.24
N MET A 97 13.57 -2.95 1.80
CA MET A 97 12.78 -3.85 2.63
C MET A 97 13.58 -5.11 3.00
N ALA A 98 14.27 -5.71 2.02
CA ALA A 98 15.14 -6.86 2.27
C ALA A 98 16.26 -6.52 3.27
N GLU A 99 16.91 -5.37 3.09
CA GLU A 99 17.94 -4.87 4.03
C GLU A 99 17.40 -4.62 5.44
N LEU A 100 16.19 -4.07 5.54
CA LEU A 100 15.52 -3.78 6.81
C LEU A 100 15.12 -5.07 7.54
N VAL A 101 14.52 -6.03 6.84
CA VAL A 101 14.10 -7.32 7.42
C VAL A 101 15.32 -8.12 7.88
N ALA A 102 16.43 -8.09 7.14
CA ALA A 102 17.67 -8.73 7.58
C ALA A 102 18.23 -8.17 8.90
N ARG A 103 17.88 -6.92 9.25
CA ARG A 103 18.26 -6.29 10.53
C ARG A 103 17.24 -6.54 11.65
N ILE A 104 15.96 -6.58 11.32
CA ILE A 104 14.87 -6.79 12.28
C ILE A 104 14.74 -8.27 12.67
N ASP A 105 14.78 -9.16 11.69
CA ASP A 105 14.60 -10.60 11.84
C ASP A 105 15.58 -11.36 10.94
N ALA A 106 16.84 -11.39 11.39
CA ALA A 106 17.92 -12.10 10.69
C ALA A 106 17.61 -13.60 10.45
N PRO A 107 17.01 -14.36 11.38
CA PRO A 107 16.58 -15.73 11.12
C PRO A 107 15.60 -15.87 9.95
N LEU A 108 14.58 -14.99 9.87
CA LEU A 108 13.65 -15.02 8.74
C LEU A 108 14.36 -14.69 7.42
N ALA A 109 15.17 -13.64 7.40
CA ALA A 109 15.89 -13.24 6.19
C ALA A 109 16.83 -14.34 5.69
N ALA A 110 17.55 -15.02 6.60
CA ALA A 110 18.41 -16.16 6.25
C ALA A 110 17.60 -17.33 5.67
N HIS A 111 16.42 -17.61 6.23
CA HIS A 111 15.53 -18.67 5.73
C HIS A 111 15.01 -18.37 4.31
N LEU A 112 14.58 -17.14 4.05
CA LEU A 112 14.14 -16.74 2.71
C LEU A 112 15.27 -16.92 1.68
N VAL A 113 16.51 -16.59 2.05
CA VAL A 113 17.68 -16.82 1.19
C VAL A 113 17.95 -18.31 0.99
N SER A 114 17.88 -19.16 2.03
CA SER A 114 18.12 -20.60 1.87
C SER A 114 17.07 -21.29 1.00
N GLU A 115 15.82 -20.79 1.05
CA GLU A 115 14.73 -21.26 0.19
C GLU A 115 14.73 -20.60 -1.20
N ASN A 116 15.72 -19.77 -1.54
CA ASN A 116 15.80 -19.03 -2.81
C ASN A 116 14.57 -18.15 -3.10
N VAL A 117 13.96 -17.59 -2.04
CA VAL A 117 12.86 -16.64 -2.15
C VAL A 117 13.40 -15.23 -2.30
N GLU A 118 13.14 -14.61 -3.44
CA GLU A 118 13.49 -13.22 -3.70
C GLU A 118 12.34 -12.30 -3.26
N PHE A 119 12.67 -11.20 -2.57
CA PHE A 119 11.67 -10.23 -2.10
C PHE A 119 10.81 -9.67 -3.25
N MET A 120 11.37 -9.54 -4.46
CA MET A 120 10.61 -9.09 -5.64
C MET A 120 9.42 -9.99 -5.98
N GLN A 121 9.46 -11.29 -5.64
CA GLN A 121 8.40 -12.25 -5.99
C GLN A 121 7.09 -12.00 -5.22
N PHE A 122 7.13 -11.34 -4.06
CA PHE A 122 5.95 -11.02 -3.26
C PHE A 122 5.81 -9.52 -2.96
N ALA A 123 6.91 -8.85 -2.57
CA ALA A 123 6.87 -7.47 -2.11
C ALA A 123 6.65 -6.44 -3.23
N PHE A 124 6.85 -6.82 -4.50
CA PHE A 124 6.49 -5.96 -5.63
C PHE A 124 5.03 -5.54 -5.55
N ARG A 125 4.12 -6.50 -5.33
CA ARG A 125 2.68 -6.25 -5.23
C ARG A 125 2.34 -5.39 -4.03
N TRP A 126 3.02 -5.63 -2.90
CA TRP A 126 2.83 -4.88 -1.66
C TRP A 126 3.17 -3.41 -1.85
N MET A 127 4.30 -3.10 -2.48
CA MET A 127 4.73 -1.73 -2.75
C MET A 127 3.88 -1.05 -3.84
N ASN A 128 3.55 -1.78 -4.91
CA ASN A 128 2.83 -1.22 -6.07
C ASN A 128 1.34 -0.97 -5.77
N CYS A 129 0.76 -1.70 -4.82
CA CYS A 129 -0.66 -1.56 -4.46
C CYS A 129 -0.82 -1.11 -3.00
N LEU A 130 0.23 -0.64 -2.34
CA LEU A 130 0.21 -0.19 -0.94
C LEU A 130 -0.49 -1.17 0.02
N LEU A 131 -0.16 -2.47 -0.08
CA LEU A 131 -0.77 -3.60 0.64
C LEU A 131 -2.28 -3.83 0.42
N MET A 132 -2.95 -3.07 -0.46
CA MET A 132 -4.40 -3.19 -0.68
C MET A 132 -4.88 -4.56 -1.17
N ARG A 133 -3.98 -5.37 -1.72
CA ARG A 133 -4.29 -6.74 -2.15
C ARG A 133 -4.10 -7.77 -1.04
N GLU A 134 -3.59 -7.36 0.10
CA GLU A 134 -3.26 -8.22 1.24
C GLU A 134 -4.17 -7.98 2.43
N ILE A 135 -4.94 -6.89 2.47
CA ILE A 135 -5.90 -6.55 3.53
C ILE A 135 -7.18 -5.98 2.89
N SER A 136 -8.29 -5.95 3.64
CA SER A 136 -9.55 -5.37 3.14
C SER A 136 -9.43 -3.86 2.88
N VAL A 137 -10.37 -3.30 2.09
CA VAL A 137 -10.38 -1.86 1.83
C VAL A 137 -10.63 -1.07 3.11
N GLN A 138 -11.53 -1.54 3.99
CA GLN A 138 -11.73 -0.95 5.32
C GLN A 138 -10.42 -0.85 6.11
N ASN A 139 -9.64 -1.93 6.16
CA ASN A 139 -8.35 -1.94 6.84
C ASN A 139 -7.30 -1.06 6.15
N THR A 140 -7.37 -0.94 4.82
CA THR A 140 -6.56 0.00 4.05
C THR A 140 -6.88 1.44 4.43
N ILE A 141 -8.17 1.81 4.49
CA ILE A 141 -8.61 3.15 4.89
C ILE A 141 -8.07 3.46 6.29
N ARG A 142 -8.27 2.55 7.25
CA ARG A 142 -7.74 2.69 8.62
C ARG A 142 -6.22 2.85 8.66
N MET A 143 -5.49 2.13 7.81
CA MET A 143 -4.04 2.28 7.68
C MET A 143 -3.65 3.65 7.09
N TRP A 144 -4.40 4.11 6.08
CA TRP A 144 -4.16 5.36 5.38
C TRP A 144 -4.47 6.59 6.23
N ASP A 145 -5.35 6.49 7.24
CA ASP A 145 -5.52 7.55 8.25
C ASP A 145 -4.18 7.94 8.88
N THR A 146 -3.37 6.95 9.24
CA THR A 146 -2.04 7.17 9.80
C THR A 146 -1.08 7.73 8.75
N TYR A 147 -1.13 7.25 7.51
CA TYR A 147 -0.22 7.75 6.47
C TYR A 147 -0.51 9.21 6.14
N LEU A 148 -1.79 9.59 6.05
CA LEU A 148 -2.21 10.96 5.79
C LEU A 148 -1.89 11.88 6.98
N ALA A 149 -1.98 11.38 8.22
CA ALA A 149 -1.63 12.14 9.42
C ALA A 149 -0.12 12.39 9.56
N GLU A 150 0.72 11.40 9.22
CA GLU A 150 2.19 11.53 9.24
C GLU A 150 2.71 12.40 8.07
N GLY A 151 1.91 12.57 7.01
CA GLY A 151 2.20 13.41 5.85
C GLY A 151 2.46 12.62 4.57
N ALA A 152 2.48 13.30 3.42
CA ALA A 152 2.54 12.65 2.10
C ALA A 152 3.76 11.71 1.91
N ASP A 153 4.88 12.00 2.58
CA ASP A 153 6.08 11.16 2.54
C ASP A 153 5.90 9.82 3.27
N ALA A 154 4.85 9.65 4.08
CA ALA A 154 4.58 8.39 4.77
C ALA A 154 4.27 7.25 3.79
N PHE A 155 3.62 7.55 2.66
CA PHE A 155 3.32 6.57 1.62
C PHE A 155 4.59 5.96 0.98
N SER A 156 5.70 6.70 0.95
CA SER A 156 6.98 6.21 0.41
C SER A 156 7.94 5.71 1.50
N GLN A 157 8.01 6.40 2.64
CA GLN A 157 8.99 6.13 3.68
C GLN A 157 8.45 5.20 4.77
N PHE A 158 7.27 5.50 5.32
CA PHE A 158 6.69 4.72 6.42
C PHE A 158 6.10 3.39 5.95
N HIS A 159 5.54 3.37 4.74
CA HIS A 159 4.99 2.15 4.13
C HIS A 159 5.99 0.98 4.08
N LEU A 160 7.28 1.30 3.87
CA LEU A 160 8.37 0.31 3.93
C LEU A 160 8.40 -0.43 5.28
N TYR A 161 8.27 0.30 6.38
CA TYR A 161 8.30 -0.25 7.73
C TYR A 161 7.04 -1.05 8.03
N VAL A 162 5.89 -0.61 7.52
CA VAL A 162 4.63 -1.37 7.60
C VAL A 162 4.76 -2.70 6.86
N CYS A 163 5.29 -2.71 5.63
CA CYS A 163 5.55 -3.95 4.90
C CYS A 163 6.51 -4.89 5.64
N SER A 164 7.58 -4.34 6.25
CA SER A 164 8.53 -5.13 7.04
C SER A 164 7.89 -5.73 8.30
N ALA A 165 7.14 -4.94 9.06
CA ALA A 165 6.41 -5.45 10.23
C ALA A 165 5.37 -6.51 9.83
N PHE A 166 4.66 -6.28 8.73
CA PHE A 166 3.68 -7.21 8.17
C PHE A 166 4.32 -8.56 7.80
N LEU A 167 5.50 -8.57 7.19
CA LEU A 167 6.24 -9.81 6.90
C LEU A 167 6.69 -10.51 8.18
N VAL A 168 7.30 -9.76 9.11
CA VAL A 168 7.90 -10.30 10.35
C VAL A 168 6.83 -10.90 11.27
N ARG A 169 5.60 -10.39 11.25
CA ARG A 169 4.45 -10.98 11.96
C ARG A 169 4.26 -12.47 11.65
N TRP A 170 4.61 -12.90 10.45
CA TRP A 170 4.49 -14.28 10.00
C TRP A 170 5.79 -15.09 10.11
N SER A 171 6.86 -14.52 10.66
CA SER A 171 8.21 -15.08 10.71
C SER A 171 8.27 -16.53 11.18
N LYS A 172 7.59 -16.85 12.29
CA LYS A 172 7.57 -18.22 12.83
C LYS A 172 7.02 -19.23 11.82
N LYS A 173 5.91 -18.89 11.16
CA LYS A 173 5.25 -19.76 10.19
C LYS A 173 6.05 -19.87 8.88
N LEU A 174 6.61 -18.76 8.40
CA LEU A 174 7.40 -18.72 7.17
C LEU A 174 8.67 -19.57 7.28
N ARG A 175 9.33 -19.59 8.44
CA ARG A 175 10.54 -20.40 8.68
C ARG A 175 10.30 -21.91 8.72
N GLU A 176 9.04 -22.33 8.73
CA GLU A 176 8.63 -23.74 8.68
C GLU A 176 8.21 -24.18 7.26
N MET A 177 8.26 -23.26 6.28
CA MET A 177 7.82 -23.48 4.90
C MET A 177 9.01 -23.57 3.94
N ASP A 178 8.83 -24.35 2.87
CA ASP A 178 9.73 -24.37 1.72
C ASP A 178 9.41 -23.22 0.74
N PHE A 179 10.20 -23.08 -0.33
CA PHE A 179 9.97 -22.09 -1.39
C PHE A 179 8.50 -21.97 -1.82
N GLN A 180 7.86 -23.10 -2.18
CA GLN A 180 6.49 -23.09 -2.68
C GLN A 180 5.49 -22.64 -1.60
N GLY A 181 5.63 -23.16 -0.38
CA GLY A 181 4.81 -22.78 0.76
C GLY A 181 4.91 -21.29 1.08
N ILE A 182 6.12 -20.73 1.05
CA ILE A 182 6.37 -19.30 1.29
C ILE A 182 5.66 -18.44 0.24
N ILE A 183 5.86 -18.73 -1.05
CA ILE A 183 5.27 -17.91 -2.13
C ILE A 183 3.74 -17.96 -2.07
N MET A 184 3.16 -19.16 -1.92
CA MET A 184 1.71 -19.30 -1.82
C MET A 184 1.14 -18.57 -0.60
N PHE A 185 1.83 -18.65 0.54
CA PHE A 185 1.39 -17.99 1.76
C PHE A 185 1.48 -16.47 1.68
N LEU A 186 2.58 -15.92 1.17
CA LEU A 186 2.78 -14.47 1.05
C LEU A 186 1.89 -13.83 -0.02
N GLN A 187 1.40 -14.61 -0.99
CA GLN A 187 0.43 -14.14 -1.99
C GLN A 187 -1.03 -14.23 -1.51
N SER A 188 -1.29 -14.88 -0.37
CA SER A 188 -2.63 -15.08 0.19
C SER A 188 -2.58 -15.12 1.72
N LEU A 189 -2.13 -14.02 2.33
CA LEU A 189 -2.03 -13.92 3.78
C LEU A 189 -3.41 -13.98 4.45
N PRO A 190 -3.53 -14.62 5.64
CA PRO A 190 -4.80 -14.83 6.30
C PRO A 190 -5.23 -13.58 7.10
N THR A 191 -5.63 -12.53 6.38
CA THR A 191 -6.02 -11.22 6.91
C THR A 191 -7.53 -10.95 6.83
N GLN A 192 -8.32 -11.93 6.38
CA GLN A 192 -9.77 -11.77 6.15
C GLN A 192 -10.54 -11.47 7.45
N GLY A 193 -9.99 -11.88 8.60
CA GLY A 193 -10.56 -11.60 9.92
C GLY A 193 -9.95 -10.39 10.63
N TRP A 194 -9.09 -9.60 9.97
CA TRP A 194 -8.49 -8.42 10.58
C TRP A 194 -9.49 -7.28 10.67
N GLY A 195 -9.41 -6.50 11.74
CA GLY A 195 -10.05 -5.20 11.87
C GLY A 195 -9.08 -4.14 12.38
N ASP A 196 -9.65 -3.05 12.92
CA ASP A 196 -8.90 -1.89 13.38
C ASP A 196 -7.79 -2.24 14.39
N HIS A 197 -8.03 -3.21 15.27
CA HIS A 197 -7.05 -3.63 16.28
C HIS A 197 -5.78 -4.22 15.65
N GLU A 198 -5.92 -5.11 14.67
CA GLU A 198 -4.76 -5.69 13.98
C GLU A 198 -3.98 -4.64 13.20
N ILE A 199 -4.68 -3.68 12.58
CA ILE A 199 -4.05 -2.58 11.87
C ILE A 199 -3.31 -1.64 12.83
N GLU A 200 -3.91 -1.31 13.98
CA GLU A 200 -3.25 -0.49 15.00
C GLU A 200 -1.98 -1.18 15.56
N LEU A 201 -2.04 -2.48 15.83
CA LEU A 201 -0.87 -3.25 16.25
C LEU A 201 0.22 -3.23 15.16
N LEU A 202 -0.14 -3.46 13.90
CA LEU A 202 0.79 -3.44 12.78
C LEU A 202 1.47 -2.07 12.63
N LEU A 203 0.69 -0.98 12.69
CA LEU A 203 1.19 0.39 12.61
C LEU A 203 2.10 0.72 13.79
N SER A 204 1.76 0.25 14.99
CA SER A 204 2.57 0.45 16.19
C SER A 204 3.93 -0.24 16.09
N GLU A 205 3.95 -1.50 15.66
CA GLU A 205 5.19 -2.26 15.40
C GLU A 205 6.05 -1.55 14.34
N ALA A 206 5.43 -1.11 13.24
CA ALA A 206 6.10 -0.36 12.19
C ALA A 206 6.69 0.96 12.70
N PHE A 207 5.96 1.69 13.55
CA PHE A 207 6.40 2.96 14.10
C PHE A 207 7.59 2.82 15.06
N VAL A 208 7.66 1.73 15.83
CA VAL A 208 8.85 1.42 16.65
C VAL A 208 10.07 1.25 15.75
N HIS A 209 9.97 0.48 14.67
CA HIS A 209 11.09 0.30 13.74
C HIS A 209 11.45 1.59 12.99
N TYR A 210 10.45 2.37 12.59
CA TYR A 210 10.62 3.67 11.94
C TYR A 210 11.37 4.64 12.85
N SER A 211 10.88 4.86 14.07
CA SER A 211 11.49 5.75 15.04
C SER A 211 12.89 5.33 15.45
N THR A 212 13.17 4.02 15.51
CA THR A 212 14.51 3.54 15.87
C THR A 212 15.50 3.75 14.71
N TRP A 213 15.17 3.36 13.47
CA TRP A 213 16.14 3.35 12.36
C TRP A 213 16.13 4.60 11.48
N HIS A 214 15.00 5.25 11.31
CA HIS A 214 14.92 6.49 10.53
C HIS A 214 15.53 7.66 11.31
N ASN A 215 15.20 7.81 12.60
CA ASN A 215 15.80 8.86 13.42
C ASN A 215 17.26 8.59 13.78
N ALA A 216 17.69 7.32 13.84
CA ALA A 216 19.12 7.04 14.00
C ALA A 216 19.93 7.57 12.82
N GLN A 217 19.42 7.47 11.58
CA GLN A 217 20.12 8.01 10.40
C GLN A 217 20.17 9.55 10.38
N SER A 218 19.15 10.25 10.90
CA SER A 218 19.17 11.72 10.99
C SER A 218 20.18 12.26 12.01
N HIS A 219 20.58 11.46 13.01
CA HIS A 219 21.64 11.81 13.95
C HIS A 219 23.06 11.64 13.38
N PHE A 220 23.29 10.72 12.44
CA PHE A 220 24.62 10.55 11.83
C PHE A 220 24.89 11.49 10.64
N GLY A 221 23.86 12.15 10.10
CA GLY A 221 23.97 13.07 8.96
C GLY A 221 24.47 14.49 9.26
N LYS A 222 24.70 14.85 10.54
CA LYS A 222 25.14 16.21 10.94
C LYS A 222 26.65 16.38 11.16
N ASN A 223 27.46 15.33 10.94
CA ASN A 223 28.91 15.38 11.13
C ASN A 223 29.71 15.06 9.84
N LYS A 224 29.39 15.72 8.74
CA LYS A 224 30.32 15.86 7.59
C LYS A 224 30.26 17.26 7.02
#